data_AF-M7TVL2-F1
#
_entry.id   AF-M7TVL2-F1
#
_cell.length_a   1.000
_cell.length_b   1.000
_cell.length_c   1.000
_cell.angle_alpha   90.00
_cell.angle_beta   90.00
_cell.angle_gamma   90.00
#
_symmetry.space_group_name_H-M   'P 1'
#
loop_
_entity.id
_entity.type
_entity.pdbx_description
1 polymer ?
#
loop_
_entity_poly.entity_id
_entity_poly.type
_entity_poly.pdbx_seq_one_letter_code
_entity_poly.pdbx_strand_id
1 'polypeptide(L)'
;MMRPFLRYLLSGVSIWVIVDYTTAFNPDMARWVQHMPDIWLFYLGYPLIFAYLIYVRDWKDRRLFGAMLVLAFIIEVIFSNNSLLYTFPILLVMNPVAVAIYSLVTFIPKWFTENEITRNRKAVIILVVVWVIVSILNYVTNINAS
;
A
#
# COMPACT_ATOMS: atom_id res chain seq x y z
N MET A 1 9.82 -10.27 21.24
CA MET A 1 8.58 -9.89 20.50
C MET A 1 8.56 -8.42 20.05
N MET A 2 8.98 -7.45 20.87
CA MET A 2 8.83 -6.01 20.56
C MET A 2 9.70 -5.48 19.39
N ARG A 3 10.90 -6.05 19.16
CA ARG A 3 11.81 -5.61 18.08
C ARG A 3 11.28 -5.84 16.65
N PRO A 4 10.82 -7.05 16.25
CA PRO A 4 10.27 -7.25 14.91
C PRO A 4 8.97 -6.47 14.69
N PHE A 5 8.12 -6.36 15.71
CA PHE A 5 6.91 -5.54 15.66
C PHE A 5 7.23 -4.08 15.30
N LEU A 6 8.15 -3.46 16.02
CA LEU A 6 8.52 -2.05 15.77
C LEU A 6 9.20 -1.87 14.42
N ARG A 7 10.05 -2.81 13.99
CA ARG A 7 10.69 -2.77 12.66
C ARG A 7 9.67 -2.83 11.54
N TYR A 8 8.67 -3.70 11.65
CA TYR A 8 7.58 -3.77 10.69
C TYR A 8 6.77 -2.48 10.68
N LEU A 9 6.42 -1.95 11.85
CA LEU A 9 5.65 -0.71 11.95
C LEU A 9 6.38 0.45 11.27
N LEU A 10 7.66 0.66 11.59
CA LEU A 10 8.45 1.75 11.02
C LEU A 10 8.69 1.60 9.51
N SER A 11 8.98 0.38 9.04
CA SER A 11 9.15 0.13 7.61
C SER A 11 7.82 0.20 6.85
N GLY A 12 6.72 -0.26 7.44
CA GLY A 12 5.38 -0.18 6.90
C GLY A 12 4.91 1.26 6.74
N VAL A 13 5.04 2.08 7.78
CA VAL A 13 4.70 3.52 7.73
C VAL A 13 5.53 4.21 6.64
N SER A 14 6.85 4.00 6.64
CA SER A 14 7.75 4.64 5.66
C SER A 14 7.41 4.25 4.22
N ILE A 15 7.20 2.95 3.96
CA ILE A 15 6.84 2.45 2.63
C ILE A 15 5.48 2.99 2.21
N TRP A 16 4.50 3.02 3.12
CA TRP A 16 3.17 3.56 2.84
C TRP A 16 3.24 5.02 2.42
N VAL A 17 3.93 5.86 3.20
CA VAL A 17 4.09 7.30 2.92
C VAL A 17 4.68 7.52 1.52
N ILE A 18 5.75 6.79 1.19
CA ILE A 18 6.43 6.92 -0.11
C ILE A 18 5.49 6.49 -1.24
N VAL A 19 4.85 5.33 -1.09
CA VAL A 19 3.98 4.76 -2.12
C VAL A 19 2.79 5.67 -2.35
N ASP A 20 2.08 6.06 -1.29
CA ASP A 20 0.90 6.90 -1.38
C ASP A 20 1.19 8.27 -2.01
N TYR A 21 2.26 8.95 -1.57
CA TYR A 21 2.68 10.20 -2.20
C TYR A 21 2.95 10.02 -3.69
N THR A 22 3.74 9.00 -4.06
CA THR A 22 4.15 8.78 -5.46
C THR A 22 3.00 8.34 -6.36
N THR A 23 2.01 7.59 -5.84
CA THR A 23 0.90 7.06 -6.64
C THR A 23 -0.37 7.91 -6.61
N ALA A 24 -0.54 8.81 -5.64
CA ALA A 24 -1.77 9.62 -5.50
C ALA A 24 -1.55 11.13 -5.59
N PHE A 25 -0.40 11.66 -5.15
CA PHE A 25 -0.22 13.10 -4.99
C PHE A 25 0.87 13.71 -5.86
N ASN A 26 1.90 12.96 -6.24
CA ASN A 26 3.06 13.48 -6.95
C ASN A 26 2.67 14.11 -8.31
N PRO A 27 3.14 15.33 -8.65
CA PRO A 27 4.06 16.19 -7.89
C PRO A 27 3.45 17.23 -6.94
N ASP A 28 2.14 17.20 -6.70
CA ASP A 28 1.44 18.18 -5.88
C ASP A 28 1.63 17.93 -4.37
N MET A 29 2.75 18.42 -3.84
CA MET A 29 3.09 18.35 -2.42
C MET A 29 2.11 19.17 -1.55
N ALA A 30 1.54 20.25 -2.07
CA ALA A 30 0.62 21.09 -1.30
C ALA A 30 -0.68 20.35 -1.01
N ARG A 31 -1.25 19.67 -2.01
CA ARG A 31 -2.43 18.82 -1.84
C ARG A 31 -2.17 17.65 -0.89
N TRP A 32 -0.99 17.05 -0.94
CA TRP A 32 -0.61 15.98 0.00
C TRP A 32 -0.60 16.47 1.45
N VAL A 33 0.06 17.60 1.71
CA VAL A 33 0.14 18.19 3.06
C VAL A 33 -1.25 18.61 3.56
N GLN A 34 -2.13 19.09 2.68
CA GLN A 34 -3.50 19.46 3.05
C GLN A 34 -4.30 18.26 3.57
N HIS A 35 -4.11 17.06 2.98
CA HIS A 35 -4.84 15.85 3.37
C HIS A 35 -4.12 15.04 4.46
N MET A 36 -2.87 15.37 4.82
CA MET A 36 -2.09 14.62 5.81
C MET A 36 -2.84 14.27 7.10
N PRO A 37 -3.58 15.20 7.76
CA PRO A 37 -4.27 14.90 9.01
C PRO A 37 -5.21 13.69 8.92
N ASP A 38 -5.92 13.58 7.79
CA ASP A 38 -6.87 12.49 7.55
C ASP A 38 -6.15 11.19 7.13
N ILE A 39 -5.08 11.31 6.34
CA ILE A 39 -4.36 10.14 5.81
C ILE A 39 -3.46 9.49 6.88
N TRP A 40 -3.04 10.23 7.92
CA TRP A 40 -2.21 9.72 9.02
C TRP A 40 -2.83 8.52 9.74
N LEU A 41 -4.16 8.46 9.83
CA LEU A 41 -4.85 7.31 10.40
C LEU A 41 -4.58 6.04 9.58
N PHE A 42 -4.47 6.14 8.26
CA PHE A 42 -4.13 5.02 7.39
C PHE A 42 -2.64 4.68 7.46
N TYR A 43 -1.78 5.70 7.45
CA TYR A 43 -0.33 5.51 7.53
C TYR A 43 0.10 4.78 8.79
N LEU A 44 -0.57 5.02 9.92
CA LEU A 44 -0.28 4.33 11.18
C LEU A 44 -1.18 3.12 11.39
N GLY A 45 -2.48 3.26 11.17
CA GLY A 45 -3.48 2.25 11.48
C GLY A 45 -3.29 0.97 10.65
N TYR A 46 -3.00 1.09 9.36
CA TYR A 46 -2.83 -0.10 8.53
C TYR A 46 -1.58 -0.90 8.91
N PRO A 47 -0.37 -0.31 8.98
CA PRO A 47 0.80 -1.04 9.48
C PRO A 47 0.62 -1.58 10.90
N LEU A 48 -0.12 -0.89 11.78
CA LEU A 48 -0.40 -1.36 13.13
C LEU A 48 -1.27 -2.62 13.15
N ILE A 49 -2.36 -2.64 12.35
CA ILE A 49 -3.23 -3.82 12.20
C ILE A 49 -2.40 -5.01 11.73
N PHE A 50 -1.58 -4.84 10.69
CA PHE A 50 -0.77 -5.95 10.18
C PHE A 50 0.35 -6.36 11.13
N ALA A 51 1.00 -5.42 11.83
CA ALA A 51 1.96 -5.74 12.87
C ALA A 51 1.34 -6.63 13.95
N TYR A 52 0.11 -6.32 14.37
CA TYR A 52 -0.64 -7.13 15.32
C TYR A 52 -0.98 -8.53 14.74
N LEU A 53 -1.52 -8.59 13.52
CA LEU A 53 -1.88 -9.86 12.89
C LEU A 53 -0.66 -10.78 12.68
N ILE A 54 0.48 -10.21 12.30
CA ILE A 54 1.73 -10.95 12.05
C ILE A 54 2.35 -11.41 13.38
N TYR A 55 2.65 -10.49 14.30
CA TYR A 55 3.51 -10.80 15.45
C TYR A 55 2.76 -11.17 16.73
N VAL A 56 1.46 -10.87 16.82
CA VAL A 56 0.64 -11.24 17.99
C VAL A 56 -0.28 -12.41 17.67
N ARG A 57 -0.88 -12.45 16.47
CA ARG A 57 -1.79 -13.53 16.06
C ARG A 57 -1.11 -14.65 15.25
N ASP A 58 0.17 -14.50 14.90
CA ASP A 58 0.96 -15.43 14.07
C ASP A 58 0.25 -15.82 12.76
N TRP A 59 -0.39 -14.85 12.11
CA TRP A 59 -1.05 -15.10 10.82
C TRP A 59 -0.03 -15.33 9.72
N LYS A 60 -0.23 -16.42 8.96
CA LYS A 60 0.59 -16.76 7.79
C LYS A 60 0.16 -15.97 6.55
N ASP A 61 1.04 -15.91 5.56
CA ASP A 61 0.90 -15.10 4.33
C ASP A 61 -0.48 -15.25 3.65
N ARG A 62 -1.05 -16.45 3.59
CA ARG A 62 -2.39 -16.68 2.99
C ARG A 62 -3.50 -15.92 3.72
N ARG A 63 -3.49 -15.93 5.07
CA ARG A 63 -4.48 -15.22 5.88
C ARG A 63 -4.23 -13.71 5.84
N LEU A 64 -2.96 -13.29 5.85
CA LEU A 64 -2.59 -11.89 5.69
C LEU A 64 -3.04 -11.35 4.33
N PHE A 65 -2.91 -12.13 3.27
CA PHE A 65 -3.38 -11.76 1.93
C PHE A 65 -4.90 -11.56 1.93
N GLY A 66 -5.66 -12.49 2.52
CA GLY A 66 -7.11 -12.33 2.69
C GLY A 66 -7.48 -11.08 3.50
N ALA A 67 -6.77 -10.83 4.60
CA ALA A 67 -6.97 -9.63 5.42
C ALA A 67 -6.68 -8.34 4.64
N MET A 68 -5.62 -8.34 3.83
CA MET A 68 -5.22 -7.24 2.96
C MET A 68 -6.28 -6.95 1.92
N LEU A 69 -6.85 -7.97 1.28
CA LEU A 69 -7.96 -7.79 0.33
C LEU A 69 -9.19 -7.17 1.00
N VAL A 70 -9.56 -7.64 2.20
CA VAL A 70 -10.70 -7.09 2.95
C VAL A 70 -10.45 -5.64 3.34
N LEU A 71 -9.27 -5.32 3.86
CA LEU A 71 -8.91 -3.95 4.24
C LEU A 71 -8.81 -3.02 3.02
N ALA A 72 -8.21 -3.48 1.92
CA ALA A 72 -8.15 -2.74 0.67
C ALA A 72 -9.56 -2.43 0.16
N PHE A 73 -10.45 -3.42 0.15
CA PHE A 73 -11.84 -3.23 -0.23
C PHE A 73 -12.55 -2.21 0.66
N ILE A 74 -12.36 -2.28 1.98
CA ILE A 74 -12.92 -1.30 2.92
C ILE A 74 -12.38 0.11 2.64
N ILE A 75 -11.07 0.26 2.42
CA ILE A 75 -10.45 1.56 2.13
C ILE A 75 -11.02 2.15 0.84
N GLU A 76 -11.06 1.36 -0.23
CA GLU A 76 -11.56 1.84 -1.53
C GLU A 76 -13.06 2.14 -1.52
N VAL A 77 -13.88 1.27 -0.91
CA VAL A 77 -15.34 1.43 -0.96
C VAL A 77 -15.81 2.53 -0.02
N ILE A 78 -15.27 2.58 1.19
CA ILE A 78 -15.77 3.47 2.25
C ILE A 78 -15.10 4.85 2.17
N PHE A 79 -13.80 4.91 1.88
CA PHE A 79 -13.04 6.15 2.00
C PHE A 79 -12.72 6.83 0.67
N SER A 80 -12.48 6.08 -0.41
CA SER A 80 -12.16 6.69 -1.70
C SER A 80 -13.40 7.15 -2.47
N ASN A 81 -14.59 6.63 -2.13
CA ASN A 81 -15.89 6.92 -2.77
C ASN A 81 -15.79 6.98 -4.31
N ASN A 82 -14.86 6.19 -4.87
CA ASN A 82 -14.35 6.40 -6.21
C ASN A 82 -15.23 5.63 -7.19
N SER A 83 -16.15 6.34 -7.85
CA SER A 83 -17.08 5.76 -8.83
C SER A 83 -16.37 5.06 -10.00
N LEU A 84 -15.10 5.41 -10.27
CA LEU A 84 -14.29 4.82 -11.35
C LEU A 84 -13.85 3.38 -11.07
N LEU A 85 -13.82 2.94 -9.80
CA LEU A 85 -13.59 1.54 -9.45
C LEU A 85 -14.77 0.63 -9.81
N TYR A 86 -15.94 1.21 -10.12
CA TYR A 86 -17.17 0.49 -10.44
C TYR A 86 -17.51 0.51 -11.93
N THR A 87 -16.79 1.27 -12.77
CA THR A 87 -17.02 1.32 -14.22
C THR A 87 -16.10 0.37 -14.99
N PHE A 88 -16.72 -0.53 -15.76
CA PHE A 88 -16.02 -1.39 -16.71
C PHE A 88 -15.58 -0.56 -17.92
N PRO A 89 -14.35 -0.73 -18.48
CA PRO A 89 -13.34 -1.76 -18.22
C PRO A 89 -12.26 -1.39 -17.19
N ILE A 90 -12.33 -0.20 -16.59
CA ILE A 90 -11.32 0.35 -15.67
C ILE A 90 -11.14 -0.57 -14.44
N LEU A 91 -12.23 -1.18 -13.96
CA LEU A 91 -12.24 -2.17 -12.88
C LEU A 91 -11.27 -3.35 -13.11
N LEU A 92 -11.16 -3.86 -14.35
CA LEU A 92 -10.28 -5.00 -14.66
C LEU A 92 -8.79 -4.68 -14.53
N VAL A 93 -8.41 -3.41 -14.66
CA VAL A 93 -7.02 -2.95 -14.59
C VAL A 93 -6.70 -2.34 -13.23
N MET A 94 -7.62 -1.54 -12.68
CA MET A 94 -7.41 -0.85 -11.40
C MET A 94 -7.44 -1.79 -10.20
N ASN A 95 -8.27 -2.83 -10.18
CA ASN A 95 -8.30 -3.76 -9.06
C ASN A 95 -6.99 -4.55 -8.91
N PRO A 96 -6.41 -5.16 -9.97
CA PRO A 96 -5.10 -5.79 -9.88
C PRO A 96 -3.98 -4.83 -9.47
N VAL A 97 -4.02 -3.58 -9.97
CA VAL A 97 -3.05 -2.55 -9.59
C VAL A 97 -3.18 -2.20 -8.11
N ALA A 98 -4.39 -1.95 -7.61
CA ALA A 98 -4.64 -1.68 -6.20
C ALA A 98 -4.15 -2.85 -5.34
N VAL A 99 -4.49 -4.10 -5.69
CA VAL A 99 -4.01 -5.29 -4.98
C VAL A 99 -2.48 -5.37 -4.97
N ALA A 100 -1.81 -5.01 -6.07
CA ALA A 100 -0.35 -4.96 -6.12
C ALA A 100 0.23 -3.88 -5.19
N ILE A 101 -0.36 -2.67 -5.18
CA ILE A 101 0.06 -1.59 -4.29
C ILE A 101 -0.16 -1.97 -2.81
N TYR A 102 -1.34 -2.47 -2.45
CA TYR A 102 -1.62 -2.94 -1.08
C TYR A 102 -0.74 -4.14 -0.69
N SER A 103 -0.43 -5.04 -1.62
CA SER A 103 0.51 -6.13 -1.38
C SER A 103 1.92 -5.62 -1.13
N LEU A 104 2.36 -4.58 -1.86
CA LEU A 104 3.66 -3.96 -1.67
C LEU A 104 3.80 -3.38 -0.25
N VAL A 105 2.84 -2.57 0.18
CA VAL A 105 2.86 -1.94 1.51
C VAL A 105 2.64 -2.94 2.65
N THR A 106 2.02 -4.09 2.39
CA THR A 106 1.79 -5.13 3.41
C THR A 106 2.98 -6.08 3.56
N PHE A 107 3.47 -6.62 2.44
CA PHE A 107 4.40 -7.76 2.43
C PHE A 107 5.86 -7.35 2.33
N ILE A 108 6.21 -6.22 1.69
CA ILE A 108 7.61 -5.77 1.67
C ILE A 108 8.12 -5.48 3.10
N PRO A 109 7.41 -4.74 3.97
CA PRO A 109 7.84 -4.56 5.36
C PRO A 109 7.99 -5.89 6.12
N LYS A 110 7.10 -6.86 5.88
CA LYS A 110 7.15 -8.20 6.48
C LYS A 110 8.42 -8.93 6.06
N TRP A 111 8.60 -9.10 4.75
CA TRP A 111 9.73 -9.83 4.20
C TRP A 111 11.06 -9.13 4.52
N PHE A 112 11.08 -7.80 4.60
CA PHE A 112 12.24 -7.05 5.09
C PHE A 112 12.56 -7.40 6.53
N THR A 113 11.56 -7.32 7.42
CA THR A 113 11.73 -7.54 8.86
C THR A 113 12.12 -8.99 9.19
N GLU A 114 11.59 -9.95 8.43
CA GLU A 114 11.85 -11.39 8.59
C GLU A 114 13.08 -11.88 7.80
N ASN A 115 13.78 -10.99 7.07
CA ASN A 115 14.91 -11.32 6.17
C ASN A 115 14.54 -12.31 5.05
N GLU A 116 13.30 -12.27 4.57
CA GLU A 116 12.77 -13.14 3.52
C GLU A 116 12.71 -12.46 2.14
N ILE A 117 13.25 -11.25 1.98
CA ILE A 117 13.26 -10.54 0.69
C ILE A 117 13.90 -11.39 -0.42
N THR A 118 15.04 -12.03 -0.15
CA THR A 118 15.75 -12.84 -1.16
C THR A 118 14.93 -14.06 -1.58
N ARG A 119 14.19 -14.68 -0.64
CA ARG A 119 13.29 -15.80 -0.93
C ARG A 119 12.12 -15.36 -1.81
N ASN A 120 11.60 -14.15 -1.57
CA ASN A 120 10.46 -13.58 -2.29
C ASN A 120 10.88 -12.62 -3.42
N ARG A 121 12.14 -12.67 -3.88
CA ARG A 121 12.72 -11.67 -4.81
C ARG A 121 11.88 -11.43 -6.05
N LYS A 122 11.32 -12.50 -6.65
CA LYS A 122 10.47 -12.39 -7.85
C LYS A 122 9.22 -11.54 -7.57
N ALA A 123 8.53 -11.82 -6.46
CA ALA A 123 7.35 -11.06 -6.06
C ALA A 123 7.71 -9.61 -5.76
N VAL A 124 8.79 -9.37 -5.00
CA VAL A 124 9.28 -8.01 -4.71
C VAL A 124 9.56 -7.22 -6.00
N ILE A 125 10.26 -7.81 -6.96
CA ILE A 125 10.54 -7.15 -8.25
C ILE A 125 9.24 -6.79 -8.97
N ILE A 126 8.29 -7.73 -9.08
CA ILE A 126 7.02 -7.48 -9.76
C ILE A 126 6.27 -6.33 -9.08
N LEU A 127 6.14 -6.37 -7.75
CA LEU A 127 5.44 -5.33 -7.00
C LEU A 127 6.11 -3.95 -7.15
N VAL A 128 7.44 -3.89 -7.09
CA VAL A 128 8.20 -2.64 -7.28
C VAL A 128 8.05 -2.11 -8.71
N VAL A 129 8.10 -2.97 -9.72
CA VAL A 129 7.90 -2.57 -11.12
C VAL A 129 6.49 -1.99 -11.32
N VAL A 130 5.45 -2.66 -10.79
CA VAL A 130 4.08 -2.14 -10.86
C VAL A 130 3.98 -0.78 -10.17
N TRP A 131 4.55 -0.63 -8.97
CA TRP A 131 4.56 0.65 -8.26
C TRP A 131 5.26 1.78 -9.04
N VAL A 132 6.43 1.49 -9.62
CA VAL A 132 7.17 2.48 -10.43
C VAL A 132 6.36 2.90 -11.65
N ILE A 133 5.74 1.95 -12.37
CA ILE A 133 4.90 2.25 -13.53
C ILE A 133 3.73 3.16 -13.12
N VAL A 134 3.01 2.80 -12.05
CA VAL A 134 1.88 3.60 -11.55
C VAL A 134 2.32 5.00 -11.14
N SER A 135 3.45 5.13 -10.46
CA SER A 135 3.99 6.42 -10.03
C SER A 135 4.34 7.33 -11.20
N ILE A 136 4.93 6.78 -12.27
CA ILE A 136 5.26 7.52 -13.49
C ILE A 136 3.97 7.94 -14.21
N LEU A 137 3.01 7.03 -14.36
CA LEU A 137 1.74 7.35 -15.02
C LEU A 137 0.97 8.44 -14.28
N ASN A 138 0.92 8.38 -12.95
CA ASN A 138 0.28 9.41 -12.12
C ASN A 138 0.99 10.77 -12.29
N TYR A 139 2.33 10.79 -12.21
CA TYR A 139 3.11 12.01 -12.40
C TYR A 139 2.86 12.68 -13.76
N VAL A 140 2.92 11.89 -14.85
CA VAL A 140 2.66 12.40 -16.22
C VAL A 140 1.23 12.91 -16.36
N THR A 141 0.26 12.21 -15.77
CA THR A 141 -1.16 12.59 -15.84
C THR A 141 -1.41 13.92 -15.13
N ASN A 142 -0.87 14.10 -13.91
CA ASN A 142 -1.08 15.31 -13.13
C ASN A 142 -0.40 16.54 -13.75
N ILE A 143 0.78 16.38 -14.37
CA ILE A 143 1.45 17.47 -15.09
C ILE A 143 0.66 17.92 -16.31
N ASN A 144 0.04 17.00 -17.04
CA ASN A 144 -0.75 17.35 -18.22
C ASN A 144 -2.12 17.96 -17.87
N ALA A 145 -2.54 17.87 -16.61
CA ALA A 145 -3.82 18.40 -16.12
C ALA A 145 -3.71 19.81 -15.48
N SER A 146 -2.48 20.26 -15.19
CA SER A 146 -2.14 21.59 -14.66
C SER A 146 -1.76 22.56 -15.77
#